data_AF-A0A258SSP8-F1
#
_entry.id   AF-A0A258SSP8-F1
#
_cell.length_a   1.000
_cell.length_b   1.000
_cell.length_c   1.000
_cell.angle_alpha   90.00
_cell.angle_beta   90.00
_cell.angle_gamma   90.00
#
_symmetry.space_group_name_H-M   'P 1'
#
loop_
_entity.id
_entity.type
_entity.pdbx_description
1 polymer ?
#
loop_
_entity_poly.entity_id
_entity_poly.type
_entity_poly.pdbx_seq_one_letter_code
_entity_poly.pdbx_strand_id
1 'polypeptide(L)'
;ERYKEATLLFNKALNGANVEQKAAIQYNLGNIFFKRGLIINGTSMTVRDEAEYLFRQAKTAYQQSLRLDQSNWGARHNLDRLLTMLPGTPTPGVGESDTPGLIMGNIPVGLP
;
A
#
# COMPACT_ATOMS: atom_id res chain seq x y z
N GLU A 1 -14.44 -6.65 0.18
CA GLU A 1 -14.69 -6.93 -1.25
C GLU A 1 -14.20 -5.84 -2.20
N ARG A 2 -14.83 -4.65 -2.31
CA ARG A 2 -14.49 -3.63 -3.33
C ARG A 2 -13.00 -3.29 -3.48
N TYR A 3 -12.28 -3.09 -2.37
CA TYR A 3 -10.84 -2.77 -2.45
C TYR A 3 -9.97 -3.94 -2.93
N LYS A 4 -10.33 -5.19 -2.62
CA LYS A 4 -9.57 -6.37 -3.05
C LYS A 4 -9.67 -6.55 -4.56
N GLU A 5 -10.88 -6.43 -5.09
CA GLU A 5 -11.14 -6.50 -6.53
C GLU A 5 -10.45 -5.37 -7.30
N ALA A 6 -10.54 -4.12 -6.80
CA ALA A 6 -9.86 -2.98 -7.40
C ALA A 6 -8.33 -3.17 -7.45
N THR A 7 -7.72 -3.68 -6.37
CA THR A 7 -6.28 -3.99 -6.37
C THR A 7 -5.93 -5.03 -7.44
N LEU A 8 -6.71 -6.11 -7.58
CA LEU A 8 -6.47 -7.12 -8.60
C LEU A 8 -6.57 -6.54 -10.02
N LEU A 9 -7.59 -5.72 -10.30
CA LEU A 9 -7.80 -5.09 -11.61
C LEU A 9 -6.66 -4.13 -11.95
N PHE A 10 -6.23 -3.30 -11.00
CA PHE A 10 -5.11 -2.39 -11.20
C PHE A 10 -3.78 -3.10 -11.48
N ASN A 11 -3.49 -4.20 -10.77
CA ASN A 11 -2.30 -4.99 -11.06
C ASN A 11 -2.35 -5.65 -12.43
N LYS A 12 -3.52 -6.14 -12.87
CA LYS A 12 -3.69 -6.65 -14.24
C LYS A 12 -3.47 -5.55 -15.28
N ALA A 13 -3.96 -4.34 -15.03
CA ALA A 13 -3.83 -3.20 -15.93
C ALA A 13 -2.38 -2.74 -16.13
N LEU A 14 -1.48 -2.99 -15.17
CA LEU A 14 -0.05 -2.65 -15.31
C LEU A 14 0.62 -3.33 -16.52
N ASN A 15 0.15 -4.53 -16.92
CA ASN A 15 0.78 -5.35 -17.95
C ASN A 15 0.63 -4.81 -19.39
N GLY A 16 -0.13 -3.74 -19.61
CA GLY A 16 -0.24 -3.07 -20.91
C GLY A 16 -0.25 -1.55 -20.84
N ALA A 17 0.00 -0.99 -19.65
CA ALA A 17 -0.08 0.45 -19.43
C ALA A 17 1.15 1.20 -19.96
N ASN A 18 0.93 2.40 -20.50
CA ASN A 18 2.01 3.36 -20.76
C ASN A 18 2.51 4.01 -19.46
N VAL A 19 3.50 4.89 -19.54
CA VAL A 19 4.15 5.47 -18.35
C VAL A 19 3.17 6.29 -17.52
N GLU A 20 2.36 7.12 -18.17
CA GLU A 20 1.36 7.98 -17.54
C GLU A 20 0.28 7.13 -16.83
N GLN A 21 -0.19 6.08 -17.50
CA GLN A 21 -1.15 5.13 -16.93
C GLN A 21 -0.54 4.36 -15.77
N LYS A 22 0.72 3.92 -15.85
CA LYS A 22 1.41 3.26 -14.73
C LYS A 22 1.51 4.20 -13.53
N ALA A 23 1.84 5.48 -13.74
CA ALA A 23 1.86 6.46 -12.66
C ALA A 23 0.48 6.59 -11.99
N ALA A 24 -0.58 6.73 -12.78
CA ALA A 24 -1.95 6.82 -12.27
C ALA A 24 -2.41 5.55 -11.54
N ILE A 25 -2.07 4.37 -12.07
CA ILE A 25 -2.36 3.07 -11.45
C ILE A 25 -1.67 2.97 -10.09
N GLN A 26 -0.38 3.31 -10.02
CA GLN A 26 0.37 3.28 -8.75
C GLN A 26 -0.19 4.27 -7.73
N TYR A 27 -0.57 5.48 -8.15
CA TYR A 27 -1.26 6.44 -7.27
C TYR A 27 -2.58 5.86 -6.71
N ASN A 28 -3.39 5.21 -7.56
CA ASN A 28 -4.64 4.59 -7.15
C ASN A 28 -4.45 3.40 -6.21
N LEU A 29 -3.45 2.56 -6.46
CA LEU A 29 -3.04 1.50 -5.52
C LEU A 29 -2.64 2.08 -4.16
N GLY A 30 -1.83 3.16 -4.16
CA GLY A 30 -1.48 3.90 -2.94
C GLY A 30 -2.71 4.37 -2.17
N ASN A 31 -3.68 4.96 -2.86
CA ASN A 31 -4.94 5.42 -2.25
C ASN A 31 -5.77 4.27 -1.67
N ILE A 32 -5.81 3.11 -2.35
CA ILE A 32 -6.53 1.93 -1.85
C ILE A 32 -5.91 1.45 -0.56
N PHE A 33 -4.59 1.25 -0.54
CA PHE A 33 -3.90 0.76 0.65
C PHE A 33 -3.96 1.77 1.80
N PHE A 34 -3.78 3.05 1.51
CA PHE A 34 -3.81 4.10 2.54
C PHE A 34 -5.19 4.19 3.20
N LYS A 35 -6.26 4.24 2.39
CA LYS A 35 -7.64 4.26 2.92
C LYS A 35 -7.96 3.00 3.74
N ARG A 36 -7.53 1.82 3.28
CA ARG A 36 -7.72 0.58 4.05
C ARG A 36 -6.99 0.63 5.39
N GLY A 37 -5.74 1.10 5.40
CA GLY A 37 -4.97 1.27 6.64
C GLY A 37 -5.66 2.23 7.61
N LEU A 38 -6.16 3.38 7.11
CA LEU A 38 -6.90 4.35 7.92
C LEU A 38 -8.18 3.79 8.54
N ILE A 39 -8.92 2.94 7.80
CA ILE A 39 -10.17 2.34 8.28
C ILE A 39 -9.94 1.41 9.48
N ILE A 40 -8.83 0.68 9.48
CA ILE A 40 -8.59 -0.37 10.48
C ILE A 40 -7.69 0.15 11.63
N ASN A 41 -6.85 1.15 11.40
CA ASN A 41 -5.91 1.66 12.39
C ASN A 41 -6.61 2.03 13.73
N GLY A 42 -6.08 1.50 14.85
CA GLY A 42 -6.54 1.83 16.21
C GLY A 42 -7.67 0.95 16.76
N THR A 43 -8.14 -0.09 16.06
CA THR A 43 -9.20 -0.98 16.58
C THR A 43 -8.71 -2.12 17.46
N SER A 44 -7.46 -2.58 17.34
CA SER A 44 -6.80 -3.53 18.25
C SER A 44 -5.28 -3.60 18.00
N MET A 45 -4.53 -4.32 18.85
CA MET A 45 -3.09 -4.59 18.61
C MET A 45 -2.84 -5.41 17.35
N THR A 46 -3.62 -6.46 17.07
CA THR A 46 -3.45 -7.26 15.84
C THR A 46 -3.78 -6.46 14.59
N VAL A 47 -4.73 -5.53 14.69
CA VAL A 47 -5.09 -4.64 13.59
C VAL A 47 -4.02 -3.57 13.34
N ARG A 48 -3.19 -3.25 14.34
CA ARG A 48 -2.06 -2.33 14.18
C ARG A 48 -1.04 -2.87 13.18
N ASP A 49 -0.74 -4.16 13.22
CA ASP A 49 0.24 -4.79 12.32
C ASP A 49 -0.30 -4.83 10.88
N GLU A 50 -1.59 -5.13 10.70
CA GLU A 50 -2.26 -5.08 9.40
C GLU A 50 -2.30 -3.63 8.86
N ALA A 51 -2.58 -2.65 9.73
CA ALA A 51 -2.57 -1.24 9.34
C ALA A 51 -1.17 -0.79 8.90
N GLU A 52 -0.12 -1.19 9.62
CA GLU A 52 1.26 -0.91 9.26
C GLU A 52 1.62 -1.54 7.90
N TYR A 53 1.24 -2.80 7.68
CA TYR A 53 1.45 -3.45 6.38
C TYR A 53 0.80 -2.65 5.25
N LEU A 54 -0.45 -2.22 5.42
CA LEU A 54 -1.16 -1.41 4.42
C LEU A 54 -0.50 -0.05 4.21
N PHE A 55 -0.02 0.61 5.25
CA PHE A 55 0.74 1.85 5.10
C PHE A 55 2.06 1.65 4.36
N ARG A 56 2.77 0.53 4.57
CA ARG A 56 3.97 0.20 3.80
C ARG A 56 3.66 -0.03 2.32
N GLN A 57 2.59 -0.76 2.02
CA GLN A 57 2.14 -0.97 0.63
C GLN A 57 1.77 0.36 -0.04
N ALA A 58 1.08 1.24 0.68
CA ALA A 58 0.77 2.58 0.18
C ALA A 58 2.03 3.45 -0.07
N LYS A 59 3.00 3.41 0.85
CA LYS A 59 4.30 4.09 0.67
C LYS A 59 4.98 3.66 -0.63
N THR A 60 5.13 2.35 -0.84
CA THR A 60 5.78 1.81 -2.04
C THR A 60 5.04 2.26 -3.30
N ALA A 61 3.72 2.18 -3.32
CA ALA A 61 2.92 2.59 -4.47
C ALA A 61 3.03 4.09 -4.77
N TYR A 62 2.99 4.97 -3.76
CA TYR A 62 3.20 6.41 -3.97
C TYR A 62 4.62 6.72 -4.47
N GLN A 63 5.64 6.04 -3.95
CA GLN A 63 7.01 6.19 -4.44
C GLN A 63 7.14 5.75 -5.90
N GLN A 64 6.51 4.64 -6.31
CA GLN A 64 6.50 4.22 -7.72
C GLN A 64 5.75 5.23 -8.60
N SER A 65 4.63 5.77 -8.14
CA SER A 65 3.92 6.84 -8.86
C SER A 65 4.82 8.05 -9.09
N LEU A 66 5.56 8.49 -8.08
CA LEU A 66 6.44 9.66 -8.17
C LEU A 66 7.71 9.42 -8.97
N ARG A 67 8.19 8.18 -9.05
CA ARG A 67 9.29 7.82 -9.98
C ARG A 67 8.86 7.95 -11.44
N LEU A 68 7.61 7.63 -11.75
CA LEU A 68 7.05 7.68 -13.11
C LEU A 68 6.55 9.08 -13.48
N ASP A 69 5.94 9.79 -12.53
CA ASP A 69 5.46 11.16 -12.68
C ASP A 69 5.74 11.96 -11.40
N GLN A 70 6.84 12.73 -11.43
CA GLN A 70 7.25 13.59 -10.32
C GLN A 70 6.31 14.77 -10.11
N SER A 71 5.47 15.12 -11.09
CA SER A 71 4.57 16.27 -11.04
C SER A 71 3.33 16.00 -10.18
N ASN A 72 2.97 14.73 -9.95
CA ASN A 72 1.79 14.34 -9.19
C ASN A 72 1.81 14.86 -7.74
N TRP A 73 1.15 16.00 -7.51
CA TRP A 73 1.06 16.64 -6.19
C TRP A 73 0.27 15.78 -5.18
N GLY A 74 -0.77 15.09 -5.64
CA GLY A 74 -1.58 14.22 -4.79
C GLY A 74 -0.77 13.06 -4.21
N ALA A 75 0.09 12.42 -5.02
CA ALA A 75 0.99 11.37 -4.56
C ALA A 75 2.01 11.90 -3.53
N ARG A 76 2.59 13.09 -3.77
CA ARG A 76 3.50 13.75 -2.82
C ARG A 76 2.82 14.07 -1.49
N HIS A 77 1.65 14.70 -1.54
CA HIS A 77 0.88 15.08 -0.36
C HIS A 77 0.50 13.84 0.48
N ASN A 78 -0.03 12.80 -0.17
CA ASN A 78 -0.45 11.60 0.53
C ASN A 78 0.74 10.82 1.10
N LEU A 79 1.87 10.78 0.40
CA LEU A 79 3.10 10.17 0.91
C LEU A 79 3.61 10.90 2.17
N ASP A 80 3.64 12.23 2.16
CA ASP A 80 4.05 13.02 3.33
C ASP A 80 3.18 12.71 4.55
N ARG A 81 1.85 12.74 4.37
CA ARG A 81 0.90 12.35 5.43
C ARG A 81 1.14 10.94 5.94
N LEU A 82 1.29 9.98 5.03
CA LEU A 82 1.53 8.57 5.38
C LEU A 82 2.81 8.39 6.20
N LEU A 83 3.90 9.10 5.86
CA LEU A 83 5.16 8.99 6.58
C LEU A 83 5.05 9.43 8.03
N THR A 84 4.15 10.37 8.35
CA THR A 84 3.88 10.77 9.75
C THR A 84 3.15 9.71 10.57
N MET A 85 2.56 8.71 9.90
CA MET A 85 1.77 7.64 10.54
C MET A 85 2.55 6.34 10.73
N LEU A 86 3.66 6.17 10.01
CA LEU A 86 4.51 4.97 10.14
C LEU A 86 5.34 5.06 11.44
N PRO A 87 5.47 3.96 12.20
CA PRO A 87 6.35 3.95 13.36
C PRO A 87 7.82 4.08 12.92
N GLY A 88 8.64 4.77 13.72
CA GLY A 88 10.07 4.95 13.44
C GLY A 88 10.85 3.63 13.40
N THR A 89 10.36 2.61 14.10
CA THR A 89 10.86 1.23 14.04
C THR A 89 9.80 0.31 13.41
N PRO A 90 10.12 -0.42 12.33
CA PRO A 90 9.19 -1.40 11.77
C PRO A 90 8.78 -2.46 12.78
N THR A 91 7.50 -2.84 12.76
CA THR A 91 7.06 -4.03 13.48
C THR A 91 7.74 -5.27 12.86
N PRO A 92 8.41 -6.12 13.66
CA PRO A 92 9.09 -7.30 13.15
C PRO A 92 8.15 -8.20 12.33
N GLY A 93 8.61 -8.64 11.15
CA GLY A 93 7.82 -9.49 10.25
C GLY A 93 6.84 -8.75 9.33
N VAL A 94 6.66 -7.43 9.47
CA VAL A 94 5.83 -6.63 8.57
C VAL A 94 6.67 -6.19 7.35
N GLY A 95 6.77 -7.08 6.36
CA GLY A 95 7.59 -6.89 5.16
C GLY A 95 6.93 -6.05 4.05
N GLU A 96 7.77 -5.49 3.18
CA GLU A 96 7.34 -4.98 1.88
C GLU A 96 7.08 -6.18 0.97
N SER A 97 5.82 -6.43 0.60
CA SER A 97 5.49 -7.46 -0.39
C SER A 97 5.68 -6.90 -1.80
N ASP A 98 6.47 -7.61 -2.63
CA ASP A 98 6.69 -7.31 -4.05
C ASP A 98 5.48 -7.64 -4.94
N THR A 99 4.44 -8.25 -4.36
CA THR A 99 3.15 -8.52 -5.01
C THR A 99 2.04 -7.72 -4.32
N PRO A 100 1.81 -6.45 -4.73
CA PRO A 100 0.74 -5.63 -4.17
C PRO A 100 -0.59 -6.36 -4.31
N GLY A 101 -1.24 -6.72 -3.20
CA GLY A 101 -2.55 -7.39 -3.24
C GLY A 101 -2.57 -8.86 -2.87
N LEU A 102 -1.45 -9.48 -2.47
CA LEU A 102 -1.52 -10.70 -1.66
C LEU A 102 -2.11 -10.31 -0.30
N ILE A 103 -3.44 -10.43 -0.19
CA ILE A 103 -4.11 -10.43 1.11
C ILE A 103 -3.45 -11.55 1.90
N MET A 104 -2.85 -11.23 3.05
CA MET A 104 -2.33 -12.21 4.01
C MET A 104 -3.47 -13.15 4.42
N GLY A 105 -3.72 -14.18 3.62
CA GLY A 105 -4.35 -15.40 4.07
C GLY A 105 -3.28 -16.13 4.88
N ASN A 106 -3.42 -16.03 6.20
CA ASN A 106 -2.70 -16.84 7.19
C ASN A 106 -1.17 -16.79 7.05
N ILE A 107 -0.53 -15.78 7.64
CA ILE A 107 0.85 -15.98 8.10
C ILE A 107 0.77 -16.96 9.28
N PRO A 108 1.32 -18.19 9.17
CA PRO A 108 1.48 -19.03 10.35
C PRO A 108 2.50 -18.34 11.25
N VAL A 109 2.05 -17.83 12.39
CA VAL A 109 2.93 -17.46 13.50
C VAL A 109 3.49 -18.74 14.09
N GLY A 110 4.75 -19.01 13.79
CA GLY A 110 5.54 -20.06 14.41
C GLY A 110 5.81 -21.26 13.51
N LEU A 111 7.07 -21.43 13.15
CA LEU A 111 7.69 -22.75 13.17
C LEU A 111 8.93 -22.66 14.08
N PRO A 112 9.15 -23.69 14.94
CA PRO A 112 10.11 -23.69 16.04
C PRO A 112 11.57 -23.63 15.60
#